data_AF-A0A7S2RKU7-F1
#
_entry.id   AF-A0A7S2RKU7-F1
#
_cell.length_a   1.000
_cell.length_b   1.000
_cell.length_c   1.000
_cell.angle_alpha   90.00
_cell.angle_beta   90.00
_cell.angle_gamma   90.00
#
_symmetry.space_group_name_H-M   'P 1'
#
loop_
_entity.id
_entity.type
_entity.pdbx_description
1 polymer ?
#
loop_
_entity_poly.entity_id
_entity_poly.type
_entity_poly.pdbx_seq_one_letter_code
_entity_poly.pdbx_strand_id
1 'polypeptide(L)'
;MQIARDLRNDAAVQISSLLSTVSPDIYESLKDGNQYKYTAKDNNDDDDTNNNSPQLLPSGGILTPRRFLQLGIGLGGSPSSFASLHSFLNSAFLTNNNNDDDNIFSRSFLKQFDSIQSFDDSPIYFLLHESIYADGTTQPHSNPTKWSAHRALQKKTKIPNEFSYEYTTQQQQQSSTTSDNDNDDDIPTMFYGEMVFPWMADGDYAELSGFGMRALAHALAEKDNWGPLYDSNQMRKVLKSEISTAAAAVYHDDMYVDFDSTMKVNKFGGPLEKCKVWITNDYQHSGLRDDGATIFNKLLGM
;
A
#
# COMPACT_ATOMS: atom_id res chain seq x y z
N MET A 1 -15.14 8.17 -17.40
CA MET A 1 -14.44 9.27 -16.71
C MET A 1 -15.20 9.77 -15.47
N GLN A 2 -16.54 9.80 -15.47
CA GLN A 2 -17.33 10.17 -14.28
C GLN A 2 -17.44 9.03 -13.25
N ILE A 3 -17.83 7.82 -13.68
CA ILE A 3 -18.09 6.68 -12.77
C ILE A 3 -16.81 6.14 -12.06
N ALA A 4 -15.65 6.20 -12.72
CA ALA A 4 -14.35 5.84 -12.12
C ALA A 4 -13.86 6.87 -11.08
N ARG A 5 -14.26 8.13 -11.27
CA ARG A 5 -14.13 9.20 -10.26
C ARG A 5 -15.09 8.94 -9.12
N ASP A 6 -16.32 8.52 -9.42
CA ASP A 6 -17.38 8.29 -8.44
C ASP A 6 -17.08 7.08 -7.52
N LEU A 7 -16.47 5.99 -8.01
CA LEU A 7 -16.05 4.86 -7.16
C LEU A 7 -14.73 5.11 -6.40
N ARG A 8 -13.79 5.87 -6.98
CA ARG A 8 -12.62 6.37 -6.24
C ARG A 8 -13.08 7.31 -5.12
N ASN A 9 -14.13 8.09 -5.36
CA ASN A 9 -14.82 8.89 -4.37
C ASN A 9 -15.59 8.01 -3.38
N ASP A 10 -16.27 6.93 -3.78
CA ASP A 10 -17.01 6.06 -2.85
C ASP A 10 -16.08 5.26 -1.93
N ALA A 11 -14.98 4.71 -2.45
CA ALA A 11 -13.96 4.07 -1.64
C ALA A 11 -13.23 5.09 -0.74
N ALA A 12 -12.92 6.29 -1.26
CA ALA A 12 -12.38 7.37 -0.45
C ALA A 12 -13.37 7.87 0.61
N VAL A 13 -14.69 7.90 0.32
CA VAL A 13 -15.76 8.28 1.25
C VAL A 13 -15.99 7.19 2.29
N GLN A 14 -15.92 5.90 1.93
CA GLN A 14 -15.99 4.78 2.87
C GLN A 14 -14.76 4.73 3.77
N ILE A 15 -13.55 4.90 3.22
CA ILE A 15 -12.30 5.01 3.98
C ILE A 15 -12.30 6.27 4.86
N SER A 16 -12.81 7.40 4.36
CA SER A 16 -12.85 8.65 5.12
C SER A 16 -13.90 8.62 6.24
N SER A 17 -15.07 7.99 6.03
CA SER A 17 -16.09 7.72 7.05
C SER A 17 -15.59 6.76 8.14
N LEU A 18 -14.84 5.73 7.72
CA LEU A 18 -14.14 4.80 8.59
C LEU A 18 -13.09 5.51 9.46
N LEU A 19 -12.36 6.47 8.88
CA LEU A 19 -11.37 7.27 9.60
C LEU A 19 -12.05 8.31 10.51
N SER A 20 -13.15 8.96 10.14
CA SER A 20 -13.78 10.02 10.95
C SER A 20 -14.34 9.57 12.31
N THR A 21 -14.61 8.28 12.51
CA THR A 21 -15.32 7.79 13.71
C THR A 21 -14.41 7.11 14.73
N VAL A 22 -13.33 6.47 14.27
CA VAL A 22 -12.41 5.68 15.11
C VAL A 22 -10.98 6.25 15.08
N SER A 23 -10.66 7.06 14.07
CA SER A 23 -9.29 7.50 13.83
C SER A 23 -8.82 8.78 14.53
N PRO A 24 -9.63 9.65 15.16
CA PRO A 24 -9.07 10.77 15.93
C PRO A 24 -8.25 10.27 17.12
N ASP A 25 -8.78 9.33 17.91
CA ASP A 25 -8.08 8.77 19.07
C ASP A 25 -6.86 7.95 18.66
N ILE A 26 -6.97 7.19 17.56
CA ILE A 26 -5.81 6.47 16.99
C ILE A 26 -4.75 7.47 16.51
N TYR A 27 -5.13 8.55 15.83
CA TYR A 27 -4.19 9.57 15.38
C TYR A 27 -3.46 10.20 16.56
N GLU A 28 -4.21 10.62 17.58
CA GLU A 28 -3.67 11.23 18.79
C GLU A 28 -2.67 10.31 19.51
N SER A 29 -2.93 9.00 19.56
CA SER A 29 -2.01 8.01 20.13
C SER A 29 -0.77 7.72 19.27
N LEU A 30 -0.75 8.12 18.00
CA LEU A 30 0.34 7.82 17.05
C LEU A 30 1.20 9.03 16.67
N LYS A 31 0.65 10.25 16.70
CA LYS A 31 1.24 11.44 16.07
C LYS A 31 2.69 11.77 16.48
N ASP A 32 3.10 11.39 17.69
CA ASP A 32 4.44 11.67 18.21
C ASP A 32 5.47 10.54 17.94
N GLY A 33 5.04 9.40 17.41
CA GLY A 33 5.87 8.19 17.26
C GLY A 33 7.02 8.30 16.24
N ASN A 34 6.99 9.27 15.32
CA ASN A 34 7.97 9.39 14.22
C ASN A 34 9.24 10.16 14.57
N GLN A 35 9.32 10.85 15.71
CA GLN A 35 10.53 11.60 16.10
C GLN A 35 11.67 10.70 16.59
N TYR A 36 11.42 9.40 16.75
CA TYR A 36 12.40 8.45 17.28
C TYR A 36 13.22 7.82 16.16
N LYS A 37 14.52 8.09 16.15
CA LYS A 37 15.50 7.26 15.44
C LYS A 37 15.74 6.02 16.29
N TYR A 38 15.54 4.83 15.74
CA TYR A 38 15.99 3.59 16.35
C TYR A 38 17.50 3.69 16.59
N THR A 39 17.88 3.96 17.83
CA THR A 39 19.23 3.71 18.32
C THR A 39 19.12 2.37 19.02
N ALA A 40 19.91 1.40 18.61
CA ALA A 40 20.08 0.18 19.38
C ALA A 40 20.59 0.61 20.77
N LYS A 41 19.68 0.78 21.74
CA LYS A 41 20.05 1.20 23.09
C LYS A 41 20.58 -0.02 23.82
N ASP A 42 21.85 0.06 24.20
CA ASP A 42 22.40 -0.69 25.32
C ASP A 42 21.48 -0.46 26.53
N ASN A 43 21.10 -1.56 27.18
CA ASN A 43 20.28 -1.57 28.39
C ASN A 43 21.03 -0.87 29.53
N ASN A 44 20.77 0.42 29.75
CA ASN A 44 20.93 1.13 31.03
C ASN A 44 20.50 2.59 30.81
N ASP A 45 19.26 2.92 31.18
CA ASP A 45 18.91 4.21 31.81
C ASP A 45 17.38 4.22 32.05
N ASP A 46 17.01 3.89 33.30
CA ASP A 46 15.71 4.15 33.91
C ASP A 46 15.69 5.59 34.43
N ASP A 47 15.27 6.58 33.63
CA ASP A 47 14.56 7.80 34.08
C ASP A 47 14.24 8.72 32.89
N ASP A 48 13.06 8.58 32.27
CA ASP A 48 12.47 9.72 31.54
C ASP A 48 10.93 9.58 31.49
N THR A 49 10.24 10.33 32.33
CA THR A 49 8.77 10.36 32.48
C THR A 49 8.07 11.17 31.38
N ASN A 50 8.68 11.34 30.20
CA ASN A 50 7.98 11.83 29.01
C ASN A 50 7.33 10.64 28.28
N ASN A 51 6.04 10.46 28.57
CA ASN A 51 5.20 9.31 28.29
C ASN A 51 4.81 9.11 26.81
N ASN A 52 5.74 9.34 25.87
CA ASN A 52 5.53 9.19 24.42
C ASN A 52 6.58 8.26 23.79
N SER A 53 6.79 7.08 24.40
CA SER A 53 7.54 6.01 23.73
C SER A 53 6.64 5.38 22.65
N PRO A 54 7.14 5.12 21.43
CA PRO A 54 6.34 4.46 20.39
C PRO A 54 5.86 3.09 20.87
N GLN A 55 4.62 2.76 20.54
CA GLN A 55 3.97 1.53 21.01
C GLN A 55 4.67 0.31 20.41
N LEU A 56 5.17 -0.58 21.26
CA LEU A 56 5.86 -1.80 20.84
C LEU A 56 4.86 -2.87 20.40
N LEU A 57 5.22 -3.55 19.32
CA LEU A 57 4.48 -4.70 18.81
C LEU A 57 5.10 -6.01 19.33
N PRO A 58 4.35 -7.13 19.37
CA PRO A 58 4.86 -8.41 19.87
C PRO A 58 6.12 -8.93 19.17
N SER A 59 6.32 -8.62 17.89
CA SER A 59 7.53 -8.88 17.11
C SER A 59 8.76 -8.07 17.55
N GLY A 60 8.58 -7.03 18.38
CA GLY A 60 9.62 -6.09 18.77
C GLY A 60 9.70 -4.84 17.87
N GLY A 61 8.90 -4.78 16.80
CA GLY A 61 8.76 -3.57 15.99
C GLY A 61 7.96 -2.48 16.69
N ILE A 62 7.79 -1.33 16.02
CA ILE A 62 7.03 -0.19 16.55
C ILE A 62 5.82 0.14 15.70
N LEU A 63 4.72 0.53 16.35
CA LEU A 63 3.53 1.06 15.71
C LEU A 63 3.70 2.57 15.49
N THR A 64 3.98 2.94 14.24
CA THR A 64 4.12 4.33 13.79
C THR A 64 2.92 4.76 12.93
N PRO A 65 2.65 6.07 12.75
CA PRO A 65 1.65 6.56 11.80
C PRO A 65 1.83 6.01 10.38
N ARG A 66 3.08 5.92 9.90
CA ARG A 66 3.40 5.40 8.57
C ARG A 66 3.21 3.88 8.46
N ARG A 67 3.50 3.13 9.53
CA ARG A 67 3.22 1.69 9.60
C ARG A 67 1.71 1.44 9.68
N PHE A 68 0.95 2.30 10.35
CA PHE A 68 -0.52 2.24 10.37
C PHE A 68 -1.11 2.38 8.95
N LEU A 69 -0.57 3.29 8.13
CA LEU A 69 -1.00 3.46 6.74
C LEU A 69 -0.76 2.21 5.88
N GLN A 70 0.11 1.28 6.26
CA GLN A 70 0.30 0.02 5.53
C GLN A 70 -0.86 -0.97 5.70
N LEU A 71 -1.84 -0.72 6.58
CA LEU A 71 -3.07 -1.53 6.64
C LEU A 71 -3.84 -1.53 5.31
N GLY A 72 -3.58 -0.55 4.44
CA GLY A 72 -4.14 -0.49 3.08
C GLY A 72 -3.76 -1.67 2.19
N ILE A 73 -2.66 -2.37 2.48
CA ILE A 73 -2.23 -3.53 1.69
C ILE A 73 -3.31 -4.61 1.59
N GLY A 74 -4.22 -4.69 2.57
CA GLY A 74 -5.31 -5.66 2.57
C GLY A 74 -6.57 -5.24 1.79
N LEU A 75 -6.75 -3.96 1.44
CA LEU A 75 -8.06 -3.42 1.05
C LEU A 75 -8.67 -4.02 -0.22
N GLY A 76 -7.86 -4.44 -1.20
CA GLY A 76 -8.36 -5.16 -2.39
C GLY A 76 -8.08 -6.66 -2.35
N GLY A 77 -7.61 -7.21 -1.22
CA GLY A 77 -7.24 -8.62 -1.10
C GLY A 77 -8.42 -9.60 -0.96
N SER A 78 -9.59 -9.10 -0.58
CA SER A 78 -10.85 -9.85 -0.45
C SER A 78 -12.08 -8.94 -0.53
N PRO A 79 -13.30 -9.49 -0.75
CA PRO A 79 -14.55 -8.72 -0.77
C PRO A 79 -14.90 -8.10 0.58
N SER A 80 -14.41 -8.71 1.68
CA SER A 80 -14.72 -8.28 3.05
C SER A 80 -13.68 -7.34 3.64
N SER A 81 -12.63 -6.98 2.90
CA SER A 81 -11.45 -6.29 3.44
C SER A 81 -11.77 -4.97 4.13
N PHE A 82 -12.70 -4.18 3.58
CA PHE A 82 -13.16 -2.94 4.20
C PHE A 82 -13.88 -3.18 5.53
N ALA A 83 -14.78 -4.16 5.58
CA ALA A 83 -15.51 -4.52 6.79
C ALA A 83 -14.56 -5.12 7.85
N SER A 84 -13.58 -5.91 7.44
CA SER A 84 -12.55 -6.46 8.31
C SER A 84 -11.66 -5.36 8.89
N LEU A 85 -11.23 -4.39 8.08
CA LEU A 85 -10.47 -3.23 8.55
C LEU A 85 -11.31 -2.40 9.53
N HIS A 86 -12.60 -2.17 9.23
CA HIS A 86 -13.50 -1.47 10.14
C HIS A 86 -13.59 -2.16 11.51
N SER A 87 -13.90 -3.46 11.51
CA SER A 87 -13.98 -4.24 12.74
C SER A 87 -12.66 -4.27 13.51
N PHE A 88 -11.52 -4.27 12.80
CA PHE A 88 -10.20 -4.23 13.39
C PHE A 88 -9.93 -2.89 14.09
N LEU A 89 -10.15 -1.77 13.41
CA LEU A 89 -9.97 -0.44 14.00
C LEU A 89 -10.90 -0.24 15.20
N ASN A 90 -12.14 -0.73 15.14
CA ASN A 90 -13.10 -0.62 16.24
C ASN A 90 -12.67 -1.43 17.50
N SER A 91 -11.66 -2.28 17.40
CA SER A 91 -11.08 -3.06 18.50
C SER A 91 -9.80 -2.43 19.09
N ALA A 92 -9.41 -1.23 18.63
CA ALA A 92 -8.15 -0.60 18.96
C ALA A 92 -7.95 -0.39 20.46
N PHE A 93 -8.96 0.13 21.14
CA PHE A 93 -8.85 0.54 22.55
C PHE A 93 -9.56 -0.42 23.49
N LEU A 94 -9.11 -0.45 24.75
CA LEU A 94 -9.81 -1.14 25.82
C LEU A 94 -11.06 -0.35 26.21
N THR A 95 -12.22 -1.01 26.25
CA THR A 95 -13.42 -0.43 26.85
C THR A 95 -13.37 -0.58 28.37
N ASN A 96 -12.96 0.47 29.06
CA ASN A 96 -13.03 0.52 30.52
C ASN A 96 -14.42 1.01 30.96
N ASN A 97 -15.02 0.33 31.94
CA ASN A 97 -16.32 0.72 32.53
C ASN A 97 -16.23 1.95 33.45
N ASN A 98 -15.01 2.40 33.74
CA ASN A 98 -14.75 3.64 34.45
C ASN A 98 -14.39 4.66 33.37
N ASN A 99 -15.04 5.84 33.36
CA ASN A 99 -14.90 6.91 32.37
C ASN A 99 -13.49 7.56 32.32
N ASP A 100 -12.44 6.80 32.57
CA ASP A 100 -11.06 7.20 32.33
C ASP A 100 -10.76 6.82 30.87
N ASP A 101 -10.85 7.82 29.99
CA ASP A 101 -10.48 7.77 28.57
C ASP A 101 -8.96 7.64 28.41
N ASP A 102 -8.40 6.57 28.96
CA ASP A 102 -7.03 6.20 28.68
C ASP A 102 -7.02 5.53 27.30
N ASN A 103 -6.58 6.28 26.27
CA ASN A 103 -6.39 5.82 24.87
C ASN A 103 -5.28 4.75 24.74
N ILE A 104 -5.39 3.69 25.53
CA ILE A 104 -4.46 2.57 25.62
C ILE A 104 -4.89 1.50 24.61
N PHE A 105 -3.99 1.17 23.69
CA PHE A 105 -4.22 0.10 22.74
C PHE A 105 -4.41 -1.26 23.43
N SER A 106 -5.40 -2.02 22.98
CA SER A 106 -5.62 -3.38 23.47
C SER A 106 -4.49 -4.31 23.00
N ARG A 107 -4.08 -5.26 23.86
CA ARG A 107 -3.07 -6.27 23.49
C ARG A 107 -3.51 -7.11 22.28
N SER A 108 -4.82 -7.36 22.15
CA SER A 108 -5.41 -8.04 21.00
C SER A 108 -5.21 -7.23 19.72
N PHE A 109 -5.44 -5.91 19.76
CA PHE A 109 -5.22 -5.03 18.62
C PHE A 109 -3.75 -5.02 18.21
N LEU A 110 -2.82 -4.81 19.15
CA LEU A 110 -1.38 -4.79 18.85
C LEU A 110 -0.90 -6.11 18.25
N LYS A 111 -1.35 -7.26 18.79
CA LYS A 111 -1.04 -8.57 18.23
C LYS A 111 -1.61 -8.78 16.83
N GLN A 112 -2.85 -8.35 16.61
CA GLN A 112 -3.49 -8.48 15.31
C GLN A 112 -2.84 -7.55 14.27
N PHE A 113 -2.54 -6.30 14.65
CA PHE A 113 -1.80 -5.34 13.83
C PHE A 113 -0.48 -5.93 13.31
N ASP A 114 0.30 -6.49 14.23
CA ASP A 114 1.60 -7.10 13.93
C ASP A 114 1.45 -8.28 12.96
N SER A 115 0.44 -9.14 13.17
CA SER A 115 0.18 -10.31 12.32
C SER A 115 -0.33 -9.99 10.91
N ILE A 116 -1.02 -8.85 10.72
CA ILE A 116 -1.53 -8.44 9.40
C ILE A 116 -0.36 -8.02 8.49
N GLN A 117 0.78 -7.63 9.05
CA GLN A 117 1.93 -7.11 8.33
C GLN A 117 3.13 -8.04 8.46
N SER A 118 3.10 -9.17 7.74
CA SER A 118 4.05 -10.27 7.84
C SER A 118 5.44 -10.01 7.22
N PHE A 119 5.88 -8.76 7.11
CA PHE A 119 7.18 -8.44 6.52
C PHE A 119 8.36 -8.95 7.36
N ASP A 120 8.19 -9.07 8.69
CA ASP A 120 9.18 -9.70 9.57
C ASP A 120 9.21 -11.24 9.42
N ASP A 121 8.05 -11.87 9.19
CA ASP A 121 7.96 -13.33 8.97
C ASP A 121 8.41 -13.76 7.56
N SER A 122 8.26 -12.86 6.58
CA SER A 122 8.49 -13.11 5.15
C SER A 122 9.35 -12.01 4.51
N PRO A 123 10.61 -11.84 4.96
CA PRO A 123 11.46 -10.72 4.56
C PRO A 123 11.81 -10.74 3.07
N ILE A 124 11.75 -11.90 2.41
CA ILE A 124 11.97 -12.00 0.95
C ILE A 124 10.94 -11.19 0.18
N TYR A 125 9.67 -11.16 0.65
CA TYR A 125 8.64 -10.35 0.02
C TYR A 125 9.02 -8.88 0.05
N PHE A 126 9.43 -8.35 1.21
CA PHE A 126 9.94 -6.98 1.34
C PHE A 126 11.15 -6.71 0.43
N LEU A 127 12.17 -7.57 0.51
CA LEU A 127 13.45 -7.37 -0.18
C LEU A 127 13.32 -7.37 -1.71
N LEU A 128 12.48 -8.26 -2.26
CA LEU A 128 12.32 -8.40 -3.71
C LEU A 128 11.17 -7.58 -4.27
N HIS A 129 10.33 -6.97 -3.44
CA HIS A 129 9.09 -6.30 -3.84
C HIS A 129 9.28 -5.29 -4.98
N GLU A 130 10.26 -4.39 -4.86
CA GLU A 130 10.49 -3.35 -5.87
C GLU A 130 11.28 -3.90 -7.07
N SER A 131 12.12 -4.92 -6.84
CA SER A 131 13.01 -5.48 -7.87
C SER A 131 12.26 -6.11 -9.05
N ILE A 132 11.03 -6.58 -8.85
CA ILE A 132 10.21 -7.18 -9.92
C ILE A 132 9.78 -6.16 -10.98
N TYR A 133 9.94 -4.86 -10.72
CA TYR A 133 9.64 -3.77 -11.65
C TYR A 133 10.89 -3.15 -12.30
N ALA A 134 12.08 -3.64 -11.94
CA ALA A 134 13.35 -3.08 -12.40
C ALA A 134 13.73 -3.59 -13.81
N ASP A 135 13.08 -3.06 -14.86
CA ASP A 135 13.20 -3.49 -16.27
C ASP A 135 14.42 -2.92 -17.04
N GLY A 136 15.56 -2.81 -16.37
CA GLY A 136 16.86 -2.47 -17.00
C GLY A 136 16.90 -1.18 -17.86
N THR A 137 17.93 -1.05 -18.70
CA THR A 137 18.22 0.19 -19.46
C THR A 137 18.04 0.06 -20.97
N THR A 138 17.60 -1.09 -21.45
CA THR A 138 17.59 -1.43 -22.89
C THR A 138 16.40 -0.88 -23.67
N GLN A 139 15.42 -0.25 -23.00
CA GLN A 139 14.32 0.49 -23.62
C GLN A 139 14.40 1.98 -23.19
N PRO A 140 13.85 2.94 -23.97
CA PRO A 140 13.88 4.37 -23.64
C PRO A 140 13.29 4.74 -22.26
N HIS A 141 12.53 3.82 -21.66
CA HIS A 141 11.94 3.85 -20.31
C HIS A 141 11.98 2.37 -19.84
N SER A 142 12.58 1.91 -18.74
CA SER A 142 12.83 2.52 -17.42
C SER A 142 13.79 1.67 -16.57
N ASN A 143 14.53 2.27 -15.62
CA ASN A 143 15.27 1.53 -14.57
C ASN A 143 14.92 2.06 -13.15
N PRO A 144 13.78 1.67 -12.55
CA PRO A 144 13.37 2.11 -11.22
C PRO A 144 13.73 1.10 -10.13
N THR A 145 13.98 1.61 -8.93
CA THR A 145 15.03 1.22 -7.99
C THR A 145 14.89 2.13 -6.76
N LYS A 146 15.94 2.20 -5.91
CA LYS A 146 16.32 3.23 -4.92
C LYS A 146 15.15 3.84 -4.14
N TRP A 147 14.11 3.03 -3.89
CA TRP A 147 12.87 3.45 -3.28
C TRP A 147 12.00 4.32 -4.19
N SER A 148 11.68 3.83 -5.39
CA SER A 148 10.84 4.51 -6.38
C SER A 148 9.43 4.76 -5.87
N ALA A 149 8.86 3.81 -5.14
CA ALA A 149 7.58 3.99 -4.45
C ALA A 149 7.67 5.13 -3.41
N HIS A 150 8.73 5.14 -2.60
CA HIS A 150 9.00 6.19 -1.63
C HIS A 150 9.17 7.57 -2.27
N ARG A 151 9.95 7.66 -3.36
CA ARG A 151 10.16 8.91 -4.10
C ARG A 151 8.88 9.38 -4.79
N ALA A 152 8.09 8.45 -5.32
CA ALA A 152 6.80 8.77 -5.93
C ALA A 152 5.83 9.31 -4.88
N LEU A 153 5.82 8.73 -3.67
CA LEU A 153 5.07 9.23 -2.53
C LEU A 153 5.52 10.67 -2.18
N GLN A 154 6.81 10.88 -1.92
CA GLN A 154 7.39 12.20 -1.60
C GLN A 154 7.10 13.27 -2.66
N LYS A 155 6.98 12.89 -3.93
CA LYS A 155 6.63 13.83 -5.01
C LYS A 155 5.14 14.18 -5.04
N LYS A 156 4.27 13.25 -4.64
CA LYS A 156 2.82 13.37 -4.72
C LYS A 156 2.19 13.95 -3.45
N THR A 157 2.82 13.77 -2.30
CA THR A 157 2.31 14.26 -1.01
C THR A 157 3.07 15.52 -0.61
N LYS A 158 2.34 16.62 -0.36
CA LYS A 158 2.92 17.85 0.23
C LYS A 158 2.97 17.80 1.76
N ILE A 159 2.21 16.87 2.35
CA ILE A 159 2.27 16.52 3.77
C ILE A 159 3.32 15.41 3.94
N PRO A 160 4.05 15.36 5.06
CA PRO A 160 4.89 14.22 5.42
C PRO A 160 4.16 12.87 5.26
N ASN A 161 4.90 11.77 5.15
CA ASN A 161 4.40 10.39 4.96
C ASN A 161 3.67 9.83 6.20
N GLU A 162 2.99 10.70 6.92
CA GLU A 162 2.51 10.52 8.26
C GLU A 162 1.00 10.61 8.16
N PHE A 163 0.33 9.69 8.84
CA PHE A 163 -1.11 9.76 8.93
C PHE A 163 -1.51 11.10 9.55
N SER A 164 -2.45 11.84 8.95
CA SER A 164 -2.99 13.07 9.51
C SER A 164 -4.50 13.08 9.44
N TYR A 165 -5.14 13.01 10.61
CA TYR A 165 -6.59 12.97 10.73
C TYR A 165 -7.27 14.23 10.17
N GLU A 166 -6.71 15.41 10.44
CA GLU A 166 -7.28 16.69 10.01
C GLU A 166 -7.39 16.77 8.49
N TYR A 167 -6.31 16.44 7.77
CA TYR A 167 -6.33 16.47 6.30
C TYR A 167 -7.21 15.36 5.69
N THR A 168 -7.22 14.16 6.30
CA THR A 168 -8.07 13.05 5.86
C THR A 168 -9.58 13.37 5.97
N THR A 169 -9.98 14.16 6.97
CA THR A 169 -11.39 14.49 7.21
C THR A 169 -11.85 15.78 6.54
N GLN A 170 -10.96 16.75 6.30
CA GLN A 170 -11.28 18.00 5.59
C GLN A 170 -11.64 17.77 4.11
N GLN A 171 -11.09 16.76 3.44
CA GLN A 171 -11.48 16.41 2.06
C GLN A 171 -12.97 16.03 1.92
N GLN A 172 -13.64 15.54 2.96
CA GLN A 172 -15.09 15.25 2.89
C GLN A 172 -15.93 16.50 2.60
N GLN A 173 -15.47 17.68 3.00
CA GLN A 173 -16.25 18.92 2.88
C GLN A 173 -16.09 19.60 1.52
N GLN A 174 -14.97 19.38 0.82
CA GLN A 174 -14.68 20.04 -0.48
C GLN A 174 -15.18 19.24 -1.70
N SER A 175 -15.42 17.93 -1.58
CA SER A 175 -15.92 17.07 -2.69
C SER A 175 -17.34 17.38 -3.16
N SER A 176 -18.04 18.35 -2.54
CA SER A 176 -19.43 18.71 -2.86
C SER A 176 -19.59 20.05 -3.59
N THR A 177 -18.50 20.77 -3.91
CA THR A 177 -18.60 22.04 -4.63
C THR A 177 -17.76 22.01 -5.91
N THR A 178 -18.42 21.92 -7.06
CA THR A 178 -17.84 22.25 -8.37
C THR A 178 -17.34 23.68 -8.33
N SER A 179 -16.04 23.87 -8.15
CA SER A 179 -15.37 25.15 -8.29
C SER A 179 -14.11 24.93 -9.10
N ASP A 180 -14.05 25.54 -10.28
CA ASP A 180 -12.99 25.48 -11.30
C ASP A 180 -11.65 26.10 -10.86
N ASN A 181 -11.33 26.07 -9.56
CA ASN A 181 -10.07 26.52 -9.00
C ASN A 181 -9.33 25.30 -8.44
N ASP A 182 -8.70 24.55 -9.35
CA ASP A 182 -7.82 23.41 -9.09
C ASP A 182 -6.57 23.82 -8.28
N ASN A 183 -6.73 24.10 -6.99
CA ASN A 183 -5.64 23.89 -6.04
C ASN A 183 -5.78 22.45 -5.52
N ASP A 184 -5.51 21.48 -6.40
CA ASP A 184 -5.47 20.02 -6.16
C ASP A 184 -4.27 19.62 -5.25
N ASP A 185 -3.86 20.54 -4.39
CA ASP A 185 -2.51 20.64 -3.85
C ASP A 185 -2.37 20.08 -2.42
N ASP A 186 -3.48 19.82 -1.73
CA ASP A 186 -3.53 19.26 -0.38
C ASP A 186 -4.22 17.89 -0.38
N ILE A 187 -3.61 16.90 -1.05
CA ILE A 187 -4.07 15.51 -0.99
C ILE A 187 -3.47 14.86 0.28
N PRO A 188 -4.28 14.44 1.27
CA PRO A 188 -3.79 13.73 2.44
C PRO A 188 -3.14 12.42 2.04
N THR A 189 -2.13 12.01 2.80
CA THR A 189 -1.55 10.67 2.66
C THR A 189 -2.63 9.62 2.98
N MET A 190 -3.09 8.91 1.95
CA MET A 190 -4.02 7.78 2.09
C MET A 190 -3.29 6.52 2.55
N PHE A 191 -4.05 5.48 2.91
CA PHE A 191 -3.50 4.15 3.14
C PHE A 191 -2.63 3.70 1.94
N TYR A 192 -1.50 3.05 2.24
CA TYR A 192 -0.61 2.48 1.24
C TYR A 192 -1.16 1.14 0.75
N GLY A 193 -1.11 0.92 -0.56
CA GLY A 193 -1.32 -0.41 -1.15
C GLY A 193 -0.09 -1.30 -0.94
N GLU A 194 0.27 -2.08 -1.96
CA GLU A 194 1.46 -2.94 -1.98
C GLU A 194 2.73 -2.14 -2.29
N MET A 195 3.13 -1.24 -1.39
CA MET A 195 4.35 -0.45 -1.53
C MET A 195 5.30 -0.72 -0.36
N VAL A 196 6.58 -0.88 -0.67
CA VAL A 196 7.66 -0.97 0.33
C VAL A 196 8.43 0.34 0.42
N PHE A 197 8.93 0.64 1.61
CA PHE A 197 9.60 1.91 1.91
C PHE A 197 10.89 1.70 2.71
N PRO A 198 11.88 2.61 2.60
CA PRO A 198 13.16 2.45 3.31
C PRO A 198 12.99 2.37 4.82
N TRP A 199 12.03 3.14 5.36
CA TRP A 199 11.78 3.22 6.78
C TRP A 199 11.32 1.90 7.41
N MET A 200 10.82 0.94 6.62
CA MET A 200 10.50 -0.39 7.12
C MET A 200 11.75 -1.11 7.65
N ALA A 201 12.88 -0.94 6.96
CA ALA A 201 14.18 -1.51 7.36
C ALA A 201 15.05 -0.55 8.19
N ASP A 202 14.59 0.68 8.44
CA ASP A 202 15.29 1.69 9.24
C ASP A 202 14.65 1.90 10.64
N GLY A 203 13.91 0.91 11.16
CA GLY A 203 13.47 0.88 12.55
C GLY A 203 12.04 0.42 12.81
N ASP A 204 11.14 0.41 11.81
CA ASP A 204 9.72 0.13 12.08
C ASP A 204 9.43 -1.36 12.28
N TYR A 205 10.13 -2.22 11.54
CA TYR A 205 10.04 -3.69 11.61
C TYR A 205 11.29 -4.24 12.28
N ALA A 206 11.13 -5.15 13.24
CA ALA A 206 12.26 -5.58 14.08
C ALA A 206 13.26 -6.42 13.29
N GLU A 207 12.79 -7.44 12.57
CA GLU A 207 13.65 -8.37 11.83
C GLU A 207 14.26 -7.69 10.61
N LEU A 208 13.49 -6.85 9.91
CA LEU A 208 14.00 -6.08 8.77
C LEU A 208 15.08 -5.06 9.16
N SER A 209 15.01 -4.52 10.37
CA SER A 209 15.95 -3.48 10.85
C SER A 209 17.30 -4.02 11.32
N GLY A 210 17.47 -5.35 11.35
CA GLY A 210 18.76 -5.97 11.62
C GLY A 210 19.83 -5.55 10.59
N PHE A 211 21.08 -5.36 11.03
CA PHE A 211 22.18 -4.82 10.21
C PHE A 211 22.27 -5.46 8.81
N GLY A 212 22.20 -6.79 8.73
CA GLY A 212 22.27 -7.52 7.46
C GLY A 212 21.09 -7.28 6.54
N MET A 213 19.86 -7.30 7.07
CA MET A 213 18.63 -7.10 6.29
C MET A 213 18.51 -5.66 5.81
N ARG A 214 18.78 -4.70 6.70
CA ARG A 214 18.87 -3.29 6.37
C ARG A 214 19.89 -3.01 5.28
N ALA A 215 21.12 -3.52 5.42
CA ALA A 215 22.17 -3.34 4.42
C ALA A 215 21.77 -3.96 3.06
N LEU A 216 21.15 -5.15 3.06
CA LEU A 216 20.68 -5.81 1.85
C LEU A 216 19.53 -5.03 1.18
N ALA A 217 18.55 -4.56 1.95
CA ALA A 217 17.41 -3.80 1.45
C ALA A 217 17.88 -2.52 0.75
N HIS A 218 18.77 -1.76 1.41
CA HIS A 218 19.40 -0.60 0.80
C HIS A 218 20.24 -1.02 -0.40
N ALA A 219 21.06 -2.07 -0.35
CA ALA A 219 21.86 -2.54 -1.49
C ALA A 219 21.03 -3.00 -2.71
N LEU A 220 19.80 -3.50 -2.52
CA LEU A 220 18.89 -3.88 -3.60
C LEU A 220 18.22 -2.67 -4.22
N ALA A 221 17.68 -1.76 -3.40
CA ALA A 221 17.18 -0.47 -3.87
C ALA A 221 18.32 0.28 -4.60
N GLU A 222 19.46 0.34 -3.93
CA GLU A 222 20.85 0.28 -4.37
C GLU A 222 21.23 0.09 -5.86
N LYS A 223 20.61 -0.88 -6.50
CA LYS A 223 21.16 -1.48 -7.71
C LYS A 223 20.68 -0.74 -8.93
N ASP A 224 21.59 -0.36 -9.82
CA ASP A 224 21.31 0.41 -11.06
C ASP A 224 21.64 -0.36 -12.34
N ASN A 225 22.19 -1.56 -12.24
CA ASN A 225 22.55 -2.41 -13.38
C ASN A 225 21.61 -3.61 -13.52
N TRP A 226 20.30 -3.37 -13.44
CA TRP A 226 19.30 -4.39 -13.76
C TRP A 226 19.31 -4.71 -15.26
N GLY A 227 19.14 -5.99 -15.59
CA GLY A 227 18.94 -6.43 -16.97
C GLY A 227 17.49 -6.22 -17.41
N PRO A 228 17.18 -6.35 -18.72
CA PRO A 228 15.79 -6.37 -19.17
C PRO A 228 15.03 -7.53 -18.54
N LEU A 229 13.86 -7.24 -17.96
CA LEU A 229 12.88 -8.23 -17.50
C LEU A 229 11.99 -8.68 -18.65
N TYR A 230 11.66 -7.76 -19.58
CA TYR A 230 10.73 -8.04 -20.67
C TYR A 230 11.34 -7.83 -22.07
N ASP A 231 11.16 -8.82 -22.95
CA ASP A 231 11.45 -8.66 -24.38
C ASP A 231 10.17 -8.37 -25.17
N SER A 232 9.89 -7.07 -25.32
CA SER A 232 8.74 -6.58 -26.09
C SER A 232 8.70 -7.08 -27.54
N ASN A 233 9.85 -7.31 -28.18
CA ASN A 233 9.89 -7.81 -29.56
C ASN A 233 9.49 -9.27 -29.60
N GLN A 234 10.02 -10.08 -28.68
CA GLN A 234 9.68 -11.49 -28.57
C GLN A 234 8.20 -11.67 -28.18
N MET A 235 7.68 -10.88 -27.24
CA MET A 235 6.25 -10.88 -26.88
C MET A 235 5.36 -10.64 -28.11
N ARG A 236 5.64 -9.57 -28.89
CA ARG A 236 4.92 -9.30 -30.14
C ARG A 236 5.04 -10.43 -31.14
N LYS A 237 6.23 -11.02 -31.28
CA LYS A 237 6.48 -12.11 -32.23
C LYS A 237 5.65 -13.35 -31.88
N VAL A 238 5.62 -13.74 -30.60
CA VAL A 238 4.86 -14.90 -30.13
C VAL A 238 3.36 -14.68 -30.32
N LEU A 239 2.84 -13.52 -29.91
CA LEU A 239 1.40 -13.23 -30.00
C LEU A 239 0.90 -12.97 -31.43
N LYS A 240 1.79 -12.73 -32.40
CA LYS A 240 1.44 -12.70 -33.82
C LYS A 240 1.34 -14.09 -34.45
N SER A 241 1.83 -15.13 -33.79
CA SER A 241 1.73 -16.49 -34.31
C SER A 241 0.28 -16.99 -34.25
N GLU A 242 -0.13 -17.76 -35.24
CA GLU A 242 -1.49 -18.36 -35.26
C GLU A 242 -1.67 -19.47 -34.21
N ILE A 243 -0.59 -19.84 -33.50
CA ILE A 243 -0.56 -20.93 -32.52
C ILE A 243 -0.78 -20.42 -31.09
N SER A 244 -0.42 -19.16 -30.80
CA SER A 244 -0.49 -18.61 -29.45
C SER A 244 -1.70 -17.71 -29.25
N THR A 245 -2.62 -18.15 -28.40
CA THR A 245 -3.72 -17.31 -27.89
C THR A 245 -3.38 -16.86 -26.48
N ALA A 246 -3.44 -15.56 -26.22
CA ALA A 246 -3.36 -15.01 -24.87
C ALA A 246 -4.64 -14.25 -24.55
N ALA A 247 -5.10 -14.39 -23.32
CA ALA A 247 -6.25 -13.66 -22.79
C ALA A 247 -5.89 -13.09 -21.40
N ALA A 248 -6.43 -11.92 -21.08
CA ALA A 248 -6.23 -11.25 -19.81
C ALA A 248 -7.56 -10.71 -19.27
N ALA A 249 -7.79 -10.87 -17.97
CA ALA A 249 -8.82 -10.14 -17.24
C ALA A 249 -8.19 -8.84 -16.72
N VAL A 250 -8.89 -7.73 -16.90
CA VAL A 250 -8.47 -6.42 -16.40
C VAL A 250 -9.61 -5.87 -15.57
N TYR A 251 -9.36 -5.76 -14.28
CA TYR A 251 -10.30 -5.18 -13.35
C TYR A 251 -10.16 -3.66 -13.42
N HIS A 252 -11.23 -2.99 -13.84
CA HIS A 252 -11.21 -1.56 -14.14
C HIS A 252 -10.85 -0.71 -12.92
N ASP A 253 -11.33 -1.12 -11.75
CA ASP A 253 -11.20 -0.38 -10.49
C ASP A 253 -10.17 -1.03 -9.54
N ASP A 254 -9.22 -1.81 -10.07
CA ASP A 254 -8.14 -2.42 -9.27
C ASP A 254 -7.25 -1.35 -8.61
N MET A 255 -7.09 -1.45 -7.29
CA MET A 255 -6.28 -0.50 -6.53
C MET A 255 -4.76 -0.72 -6.62
N TYR A 256 -4.33 -1.92 -7.03
CA TYR A 256 -2.91 -2.29 -7.12
C TYR A 256 -2.39 -2.24 -8.55
N VAL A 257 -3.22 -2.60 -9.53
CA VAL A 257 -2.84 -2.62 -10.95
C VAL A 257 -3.57 -1.53 -11.73
N ASP A 258 -2.87 -0.45 -12.07
CA ASP A 258 -3.43 0.69 -12.79
C ASP A 258 -3.98 0.31 -14.17
N PHE A 259 -5.25 0.64 -14.40
CA PHE A 259 -5.98 0.35 -15.64
C PHE A 259 -5.28 0.96 -16.86
N ASP A 260 -4.90 2.24 -16.80
CA ASP A 260 -4.29 2.94 -17.93
C ASP A 260 -2.92 2.36 -18.27
N SER A 261 -2.15 1.94 -17.27
CA SER A 261 -0.86 1.27 -17.45
C SER A 261 -1.04 -0.10 -18.12
N THR A 262 -2.08 -0.83 -17.73
CA THR A 262 -2.47 -2.09 -18.39
C THR A 262 -2.90 -1.87 -19.84
N MET A 263 -3.67 -0.82 -20.12
CA MET A 263 -4.09 -0.49 -21.49
C MET A 263 -2.91 0.01 -22.35
N LYS A 264 -1.93 0.70 -21.75
CA LYS A 264 -0.72 1.15 -22.47
C LYS A 264 0.09 0.02 -23.08
N VAL A 265 0.13 -1.16 -22.44
CA VAL A 265 0.84 -2.33 -22.98
C VAL A 265 0.01 -3.15 -23.98
N ASN A 266 -1.32 -3.06 -23.90
CA ASN A 266 -2.27 -3.75 -24.78
C ASN A 266 -2.73 -2.94 -26.00
N LYS A 267 -2.43 -1.63 -26.07
CA LYS A 267 -2.80 -0.77 -27.20
C LYS A 267 -2.16 -1.24 -28.52
N PHE A 268 -2.66 -0.71 -29.64
CA PHE A 268 -2.06 -0.91 -30.97
C PHE A 268 -0.56 -0.56 -30.98
N GLY A 269 0.28 -1.47 -31.48
CA GLY A 269 1.74 -1.37 -31.45
C GLY A 269 2.40 -1.73 -30.12
N GLY A 270 1.61 -1.97 -29.07
CA GLY A 270 2.09 -2.40 -27.75
C GLY A 270 2.65 -3.83 -27.74
N PRO A 271 3.42 -4.22 -26.70
CA PRO A 271 3.96 -5.57 -26.58
C PRO A 271 2.87 -6.66 -26.50
N LEU A 272 1.68 -6.31 -26.00
CA LEU A 272 0.56 -7.22 -25.80
C LEU A 272 -0.64 -6.92 -26.72
N GLU A 273 -0.44 -6.23 -27.85
CA GLU A 273 -1.53 -5.85 -28.78
C GLU A 273 -2.49 -6.99 -29.15
N LYS A 274 -1.96 -8.22 -29.28
CA LYS A 274 -2.73 -9.40 -29.69
C LYS A 274 -3.28 -10.21 -28.51
N CYS A 275 -3.08 -9.77 -27.27
CA CYS A 275 -3.74 -10.34 -26.11
C CYS A 275 -5.22 -9.95 -26.11
N LYS A 276 -6.12 -10.92 -25.93
CA LYS A 276 -7.56 -10.67 -25.81
C LYS A 276 -7.84 -10.16 -24.40
N VAL A 277 -8.36 -8.94 -24.29
CA VAL A 277 -8.60 -8.31 -22.99
C VAL A 277 -10.08 -8.32 -22.66
N TRP A 278 -10.43 -8.86 -21.50
CA TRP A 278 -11.76 -8.71 -20.90
C TRP A 278 -11.66 -7.68 -19.77
N ILE A 279 -12.31 -6.53 -19.98
CA ILE A 279 -12.40 -5.47 -18.98
C ILE A 279 -13.69 -5.65 -18.19
N THR A 280 -13.60 -5.63 -16.87
CA THR A 280 -14.76 -5.74 -15.97
C THR A 280 -14.56 -4.91 -14.71
N ASN A 281 -15.66 -4.44 -14.12
CA ASN A 281 -15.72 -3.82 -12.80
C ASN A 281 -16.48 -4.71 -11.79
N ASP A 282 -16.79 -5.96 -12.16
CA ASP A 282 -17.48 -6.93 -11.29
C ASP A 282 -16.55 -7.46 -10.18
N TYR A 283 -15.25 -7.32 -10.36
CA TYR A 283 -14.22 -7.81 -9.45
C TYR A 283 -13.22 -6.72 -9.08
N GLN A 284 -12.65 -6.87 -7.89
CA GLN A 284 -11.47 -6.14 -7.44
C GLN A 284 -10.22 -7.02 -7.65
N HIS A 285 -9.09 -6.58 -7.12
CA HIS A 285 -7.84 -7.36 -7.15
C HIS A 285 -8.00 -8.80 -6.61
N SER A 286 -8.97 -9.02 -5.74
CA SER A 286 -9.37 -10.33 -5.21
C SER A 286 -10.08 -11.25 -6.20
N GLY A 287 -10.32 -10.86 -7.46
CA GLY A 287 -11.19 -11.59 -8.39
C GLY A 287 -10.92 -13.10 -8.49
N LEU A 288 -9.64 -13.52 -8.47
CA LEU A 288 -9.29 -14.95 -8.50
C LEU A 288 -9.77 -15.71 -7.25
N ARG A 289 -9.75 -15.07 -6.08
CA ARG A 289 -10.26 -15.64 -4.81
C ARG A 289 -11.78 -15.60 -4.77
N ASP A 290 -12.38 -14.57 -5.37
CA ASP A 290 -13.83 -14.35 -5.34
C ASP A 290 -14.57 -15.31 -6.26
N ASP A 291 -14.08 -15.46 -7.50
CA ASP A 291 -14.75 -16.25 -8.54
C ASP A 291 -13.77 -16.77 -9.61
N GLY A 292 -12.63 -17.32 -9.15
CA GLY A 292 -11.56 -17.75 -10.04
C GLY A 292 -11.97 -18.77 -11.09
N ALA A 293 -12.95 -19.63 -10.80
CA ALA A 293 -13.46 -20.61 -11.76
C ALA A 293 -14.17 -19.96 -12.94
N THR A 294 -15.03 -18.97 -12.69
CA THR A 294 -15.73 -18.23 -13.73
C THR A 294 -14.76 -17.40 -14.55
N ILE A 295 -13.84 -16.70 -13.89
CA ILE A 295 -12.81 -15.90 -14.55
C ILE A 295 -11.94 -16.79 -15.45
N PHE A 296 -11.47 -17.93 -14.94
CA PHE A 296 -10.68 -18.87 -15.73
C PHE A 296 -11.45 -19.39 -16.95
N ASN A 297 -12.70 -19.85 -16.77
CA ASN A 297 -13.52 -20.34 -17.87
C ASN A 297 -13.79 -19.25 -18.92
N LYS A 298 -13.99 -18.01 -18.48
CA LYS A 298 -14.14 -16.85 -19.37
C LYS A 298 -12.89 -16.63 -20.21
N LEU A 299 -11.70 -16.61 -19.59
CA LEU A 299 -10.44 -16.41 -20.29
C LEU A 299 -10.08 -17.59 -21.22
N LEU A 300 -10.38 -18.82 -20.82
CA LEU A 300 -10.16 -20.02 -21.63
C LEU A 300 -11.04 -20.04 -22.88
N GLY A 301 -12.27 -19.52 -22.78
CA GLY A 301 -13.21 -19.44 -23.89
C GLY A 301 -12.99 -18.28 -24.85
N MET A 302 -12.04 -17.37 -24.56
CA MET A 302 -11.77 -16.19 -25.38
C MET A 302 -10.90 -16.49 -26.59
#